data_AF-A0A0P7ZDK5-F1
#
_entry.id   AF-A0A0P7ZDK5-F1
#
_cell.length_a   1.000
_cell.length_b   1.000
_cell.length_c   1.000
_cell.angle_alpha   90.00
_cell.angle_beta   90.00
_cell.angle_gamma   90.00
#
_symmetry.space_group_name_H-M   'P 1'
#
loop_
_entity.id
_entity.type
_entity.pdbx_description
1 polymer ?
#
loop_
_entity_poly.entity_id
_entity_poly.type
_entity_poly.pdbx_seq_one_letter_code
_entity_poly.pdbx_strand_id
1 'polypeptide(L)'
;MKDITAELRTALYGRSSVFMGSAETPTERIVYHILYENISDKKNVIWICLRDTPNTILSKFSSYELPLAGSIENIWFVDATIIGDKTIAHQTSRCNPMDYTCMIMEVVKLLKKYPASLVMLDNIGMMALLDRLDVIVRPLKYLDTRIRTEGGGLVTMLVNKALPGSVESELLGLIDVIIRVEQNEIHAQVGSKELSIPFCFTGSELILGSVNADKDLQELFSLTSEEKKKLEREVEEKAHLYGEPVD
;
A
#
# COMPACT_ATOMS: atom_id res chain seq x y z
N MET A 1 6.75 -16.98 -20.87
CA MET A 1 5.63 -16.75 -19.93
C MET A 1 5.92 -15.39 -19.33
N LYS A 2 5.08 -14.39 -19.62
CA LYS A 2 5.26 -13.02 -19.12
C LYS A 2 4.72 -12.95 -17.69
N ASP A 3 5.44 -12.22 -16.84
CA ASP A 3 5.14 -12.10 -15.43
C ASP A 3 4.10 -10.99 -15.21
N ILE A 4 2.81 -11.34 -15.24
CA ILE A 4 1.65 -10.43 -15.04
C ILE A 4 1.73 -9.72 -13.68
N THR A 5 2.41 -10.34 -12.71
CA THR A 5 2.68 -9.79 -11.39
C THR A 5 3.55 -8.54 -11.47
N ALA A 6 4.50 -8.47 -12.40
CA ALA A 6 5.30 -7.26 -12.66
C ALA A 6 4.47 -6.05 -13.12
N GLU A 7 3.35 -6.27 -13.79
CA GLU A 7 2.50 -5.21 -14.33
C GLU A 7 1.53 -4.68 -13.29
N LEU A 8 0.89 -5.57 -12.52
CA LEU A 8 0.13 -5.18 -11.34
C LEU A 8 1.05 -4.40 -10.38
N ARG A 9 2.31 -4.83 -10.20
CA ARG A 9 3.29 -4.09 -9.42
C ARG A 9 3.57 -2.71 -9.98
N THR A 10 3.79 -2.58 -11.28
CA THR A 10 4.03 -1.29 -11.95
C THR A 10 2.84 -0.35 -11.79
N ALA A 11 1.63 -0.90 -11.89
CA ALA A 11 0.38 -0.19 -11.74
C ALA A 11 0.14 0.43 -10.35
N LEU A 12 0.77 -0.11 -9.31
CA LEU A 12 0.66 0.43 -7.94
C LEU A 12 1.47 1.73 -7.76
N TYR A 13 2.50 1.97 -8.58
CA TYR A 13 3.33 3.16 -8.47
C TYR A 13 2.59 4.41 -8.97
N GLY A 14 2.80 5.54 -8.27
CA GLY A 14 2.17 6.81 -8.58
C GLY A 14 0.69 6.91 -8.18
N ARG A 15 0.16 5.91 -7.45
CA ARG A 15 -1.24 5.85 -7.03
C ARG A 15 -1.38 5.31 -5.60
N SER A 16 -2.52 5.58 -4.97
CA SER A 16 -2.97 4.84 -3.80
C SER A 16 -3.88 3.68 -4.20
N SER A 17 -3.68 2.52 -3.60
CA SER A 17 -4.42 1.29 -3.90
C SER A 17 -4.90 0.62 -2.62
N VAL A 18 -6.15 0.16 -2.62
CA VAL A 18 -6.73 -0.63 -1.53
C VAL A 18 -7.15 -2.00 -2.03
N PHE A 19 -6.59 -3.04 -1.42
CA PHE A 19 -7.01 -4.42 -1.64
C PHE A 19 -8.15 -4.77 -0.68
N MET A 20 -9.30 -5.13 -1.24
CA MET A 20 -10.54 -5.38 -0.53
C MET A 20 -11.01 -6.82 -0.71
N GLY A 21 -11.27 -7.54 0.37
CA GLY A 21 -11.83 -8.89 0.26
C GLY A 21 -12.54 -9.31 1.54
N SER A 22 -13.28 -10.42 1.49
CA SER A 22 -13.87 -11.00 2.69
C SER A 22 -12.78 -11.62 3.58
N ALA A 23 -13.10 -11.92 4.84
CA ALA A 23 -12.18 -12.61 5.74
C ALA A 23 -11.71 -13.99 5.23
N GLU A 24 -12.45 -14.60 4.30
CA GLU A 24 -12.14 -15.91 3.71
C GLU A 24 -11.30 -15.80 2.43
N THR A 25 -11.18 -14.60 1.86
CA THR A 25 -10.39 -14.38 0.64
C THR A 25 -8.90 -14.24 0.98
N PRO A 26 -7.99 -14.70 0.10
CA PRO A 26 -6.54 -14.64 0.32
C PRO A 26 -5.96 -13.24 0.08
N THR A 27 -6.70 -12.18 0.40
CA THR A 27 -6.32 -10.78 0.14
C THR A 27 -4.96 -10.42 0.75
N GLU A 28 -4.76 -10.77 2.02
CA GLU A 28 -3.48 -10.53 2.71
C GLU A 28 -2.33 -11.26 2.00
N ARG A 29 -2.52 -12.54 1.70
CA ARG A 29 -1.51 -13.33 1.01
C ARG A 29 -1.14 -12.74 -0.36
N ILE A 30 -2.11 -12.27 -1.14
CA ILE A 30 -1.87 -11.61 -2.44
C ILE A 30 -1.01 -10.35 -2.26
N VAL A 31 -1.32 -9.50 -1.28
CA VAL A 31 -0.53 -8.29 -1.00
C VAL A 31 0.90 -8.65 -0.58
N TYR A 32 1.07 -9.66 0.27
CA TYR A 32 2.39 -10.15 0.64
C TYR A 32 3.21 -10.64 -0.56
N HIS A 33 2.58 -11.33 -1.52
CA HIS A 33 3.23 -11.73 -2.78
C HIS A 33 3.72 -10.53 -3.60
N ILE A 34 2.85 -9.55 -3.81
CA ILE A 34 3.18 -8.34 -4.57
C ILE A 34 4.35 -7.58 -3.92
N LEU A 35 4.33 -7.46 -2.58
CA LEU A 35 5.42 -6.81 -1.85
C LEU A 35 6.71 -7.64 -1.90
N TYR A 36 6.61 -8.96 -1.73
CA TYR A 36 7.74 -9.88 -1.80
C TYR A 36 8.49 -9.79 -3.12
N GLU A 37 7.77 -9.72 -4.24
CA GLU A 37 8.38 -9.59 -5.55
C GLU A 37 9.08 -8.24 -5.75
N ASN A 38 8.54 -7.15 -5.19
CA ASN A 38 9.25 -5.87 -5.16
C ASN A 38 10.55 -5.95 -4.38
N ILE A 39 10.51 -6.60 -3.21
CA ILE A 39 11.68 -6.81 -2.36
C ILE A 39 12.72 -7.68 -3.07
N SER A 40 12.28 -8.75 -3.75
CA SER A 40 13.13 -9.68 -4.51
C SER A 40 13.82 -9.00 -5.69
N ASP A 41 13.16 -8.00 -6.30
CA ASP A 41 13.74 -7.11 -7.31
C ASP A 41 14.63 -6.00 -6.73
N LYS A 42 15.00 -6.11 -5.45
CA LYS A 42 15.82 -5.14 -4.70
C LYS A 42 15.21 -3.74 -4.62
N LYS A 43 13.88 -3.64 -4.74
CA LYS A 43 13.15 -2.39 -4.50
C LYS A 43 12.79 -2.27 -3.03
N ASN A 44 12.78 -1.04 -2.53
CA ASN A 44 12.47 -0.78 -1.13
C ASN A 44 10.95 -0.81 -0.89
N VAL A 45 10.57 -1.42 0.22
CA VAL A 45 9.22 -1.37 0.78
C VAL A 45 9.29 -0.70 2.14
N ILE A 46 8.46 0.32 2.34
CA ILE A 46 8.28 0.99 3.62
C ILE A 46 6.95 0.50 4.20
N TRP A 47 6.96 -0.13 5.36
CA TRP A 47 5.79 -0.70 6.00
C TRP A 47 5.40 0.11 7.23
N ILE A 48 4.22 0.73 7.19
CA ILE A 48 3.61 1.45 8.30
C ILE A 48 2.76 0.44 9.08
N CYS A 49 3.24 0.07 10.26
CA CYS A 49 2.62 -0.93 11.11
C CYS A 49 1.58 -0.28 12.02
N LEU A 50 0.29 -0.54 11.78
CA LEU A 50 -0.79 -0.16 12.70
C LEU A 50 -1.39 -1.39 13.40
N ARG A 51 -1.56 -2.48 12.65
CA ARG A 51 -2.14 -3.75 13.13
C ARG A 51 -1.06 -4.72 13.61
N ASP A 52 -0.18 -5.15 12.71
CA ASP A 52 0.83 -6.17 13.00
C ASP A 52 2.20 -5.55 13.29
N THR A 53 2.93 -6.11 14.26
CA THR A 53 4.29 -5.65 14.57
C THR A 53 5.26 -6.07 13.46
N PRO A 54 6.44 -5.42 13.33
CA PRO A 54 7.46 -5.83 12.37
C PRO A 54 7.79 -7.33 12.40
N ASN A 55 7.92 -7.92 13.59
CA ASN A 55 8.19 -9.35 13.74
C ASN A 55 7.03 -10.23 13.27
N THR A 56 5.79 -9.84 13.54
CA THR A 56 4.62 -10.52 13.01
C THR A 56 4.59 -10.47 11.49
N ILE A 57 4.91 -9.32 10.89
CA ILE A 57 4.98 -9.15 9.43
C ILE A 57 6.06 -10.07 8.83
N LEU A 58 7.27 -10.08 9.39
CA LEU A 58 8.37 -10.96 8.95
C LEU A 58 8.00 -12.45 9.10
N SER A 59 7.28 -12.81 10.16
CA SER A 59 6.78 -14.17 10.37
C SER A 59 5.74 -14.56 9.33
N LYS A 60 4.87 -13.62 8.93
CA LYS A 60 3.87 -13.84 7.88
C LYS A 60 4.50 -14.14 6.52
N PHE A 61 5.56 -13.43 6.12
CA PHE A 61 6.33 -13.78 4.91
C PHE A 61 6.80 -15.23 4.95
N SER A 62 7.37 -15.68 6.08
CA SER A 62 7.79 -17.07 6.26
C SER A 62 6.61 -18.05 6.18
N SER A 63 5.48 -17.71 6.81
CA SER A 63 4.26 -18.56 6.82
C SER A 63 3.60 -18.69 5.44
N TYR A 64 3.80 -17.70 4.57
CA TYR A 64 3.35 -17.74 3.18
C TYR A 64 4.40 -18.32 2.24
N GLU A 65 5.48 -18.92 2.77
CA GLU A 65 6.56 -19.51 1.99
C GLU A 65 7.24 -18.49 1.05
N LEU A 66 7.36 -17.24 1.51
CA LEU A 66 8.00 -16.11 0.83
C LEU A 66 9.33 -15.75 1.53
N PRO A 67 10.41 -16.51 1.29
CA PRO A 67 11.65 -16.36 2.06
C PRO A 67 12.39 -15.07 1.71
N LEU A 68 12.49 -14.15 2.67
CA LEU A 68 13.21 -12.87 2.53
C LEU A 68 14.74 -12.98 2.64
N ALA A 69 15.30 -14.18 2.53
CA ALA A 69 16.72 -14.43 2.77
C ALA A 69 17.59 -13.64 1.77
N GLY A 70 18.36 -12.66 2.27
CA GLY A 70 19.23 -11.80 1.46
C GLY A 70 18.52 -10.64 0.75
N SER A 71 17.29 -10.30 1.15
CA SER A 71 16.59 -9.09 0.68
C SER A 71 15.83 -8.35 1.78
N ILE A 72 15.95 -8.80 3.03
CA ILE A 72 15.33 -8.18 4.20
C ILE A 72 15.78 -6.73 4.38
N GLU A 73 16.99 -6.38 3.91
CA GLU A 73 17.51 -5.01 3.94
C GLU A 73 16.71 -4.01 3.10
N ASN A 74 15.83 -4.49 2.21
CA ASN A 74 14.96 -3.65 1.41
C ASN A 74 13.59 -3.40 2.08
N ILE A 75 13.41 -3.81 3.34
CA ILE A 75 12.20 -3.55 4.11
C ILE A 75 12.52 -2.58 5.24
N TRP A 76 11.73 -1.51 5.32
CA TRP A 76 11.82 -0.51 6.39
C TRP A 76 10.50 -0.44 7.12
N PHE A 77 10.53 -0.40 8.45
CA PHE A 77 9.32 -0.36 9.27
C PHE A 77 9.16 1.00 9.95
N VAL A 78 7.92 1.48 9.95
CA VAL A 78 7.45 2.57 10.80
C VAL A 78 6.42 1.97 11.75
N ASP A 79 6.88 1.59 12.95
CA ASP A 79 6.08 0.90 13.95
C ASP A 79 5.27 1.87 14.79
N ALA A 80 3.96 1.88 14.58
CA ALA A 80 2.98 2.63 15.37
C ALA A 80 1.90 1.70 15.98
N THR A 81 2.24 0.42 16.18
CA THR A 81 1.32 -0.57 16.76
C THR A 81 1.01 -0.27 18.23
N ILE A 82 -0.22 -0.54 18.66
CA ILE A 82 -0.64 -0.35 20.07
C ILE A 82 0.00 -1.39 21.00
N ILE A 83 0.16 -2.62 20.50
CA ILE A 83 0.61 -3.77 21.30
C ILE A 83 2.08 -3.61 21.69
N GLY A 84 2.88 -2.89 20.88
CA GLY A 84 4.25 -2.52 21.16
C GLY A 84 5.17 -3.72 21.41
N ASP A 85 5.89 -4.18 20.38
CA ASP A 85 6.91 -5.20 20.57
C ASP A 85 8.21 -4.56 21.10
N LYS A 86 8.72 -4.97 22.26
CA LYS A 86 9.97 -4.41 22.79
C LYS A 86 11.21 -4.85 22.01
N THR A 87 11.10 -5.88 21.18
CA THR A 87 12.17 -6.31 20.29
C THR A 87 12.12 -5.48 19.01
N ILE A 88 13.03 -4.53 18.89
CA ILE A 88 13.12 -3.68 17.70
C ILE A 88 13.68 -4.55 16.57
N ALA A 89 12.83 -4.88 15.59
CA ALA A 89 13.30 -5.50 14.36
C ALA A 89 14.27 -4.56 13.64
N HIS A 90 15.18 -5.11 12.85
CA HIS A 90 16.11 -4.33 12.04
C HIS A 90 15.34 -3.31 11.17
N GLN A 91 15.92 -2.13 10.92
CA GLN A 91 15.31 -1.07 10.08
C GLN A 91 13.93 -0.56 10.53
N THR A 92 13.70 -0.51 11.84
CA THR A 92 12.44 -0.01 12.42
C THR A 92 12.62 1.37 13.06
N SER A 93 11.82 2.34 12.63
CA SER A 93 11.55 3.59 13.36
C SER A 93 10.27 3.42 14.17
N ARG A 94 10.25 3.86 15.43
CA ARG A 94 9.07 3.76 16.31
C ARG A 94 8.36 5.09 16.45
N CYS A 95 7.05 5.07 16.28
CA CYS A 95 6.13 6.17 16.57
C CYS A 95 5.14 5.74 17.66
N ASN A 96 4.60 6.73 18.39
CA ASN A 96 3.47 6.44 19.25
C ASN A 96 2.25 6.08 18.38
N PRO A 97 1.37 5.18 18.85
CA PRO A 97 0.10 4.93 18.16
C PRO A 97 -0.65 6.24 17.91
N MET A 98 -1.19 6.40 16.71
CA MET A 98 -1.96 7.58 16.28
C MET A 98 -1.15 8.88 16.16
N ASP A 99 0.18 8.84 16.36
CA ASP A 99 1.05 9.98 16.04
C ASP A 99 1.28 10.04 14.52
N TYR A 100 0.28 10.56 13.81
CA TYR A 100 0.32 10.71 12.36
C TYR A 100 1.49 11.57 11.89
N THR A 101 1.88 12.57 12.68
CA THR A 101 3.02 13.43 12.35
C THR A 101 4.31 12.63 12.35
N CYS A 102 4.57 11.85 13.41
CA CYS A 102 5.74 10.97 13.47
C CYS A 102 5.76 9.98 12.30
N MET A 103 4.64 9.29 12.06
CA MET A 103 4.55 8.30 10.98
C MET A 103 4.87 8.90 9.62
N ILE A 104 4.26 10.05 9.30
CA ILE A 104 4.47 10.75 8.05
C ILE A 104 5.92 11.22 7.92
N MET A 105 6.50 11.79 8.97
CA MET A 105 7.88 12.26 8.95
C MET A 105 8.88 11.13 8.70
N GLU A 106 8.71 9.98 9.36
CA GLU A 106 9.59 8.83 9.15
C GLU A 106 9.43 8.25 7.73
N VAL A 107 8.20 8.17 7.20
CA VAL A 107 7.97 7.75 5.81
C VAL A 107 8.61 8.72 4.82
N VAL A 108 8.41 10.04 4.99
CA VAL A 108 9.01 11.07 4.10
C VAL A 108 10.53 11.00 4.14
N LYS A 109 11.13 10.84 5.31
CA LYS A 109 12.58 10.67 5.49
C LYS A 109 13.09 9.41 4.76
N LEU A 110 12.36 8.31 4.84
CA LEU A 110 12.69 7.07 4.12
C LEU A 110 12.54 7.24 2.61
N LEU A 111 11.48 7.89 2.13
CA LEU A 111 11.26 8.15 0.71
C LEU A 111 12.35 9.05 0.11
N LYS A 112 12.82 10.07 0.82
CA LYS A 112 13.95 10.90 0.38
C LYS A 112 15.23 10.09 0.20
N LYS A 113 15.43 9.04 1.01
CA LYS A 113 16.58 8.14 0.93
C LYS A 113 16.39 7.04 -0.12
N TYR A 114 15.16 6.56 -0.28
CA TYR A 114 14.76 5.47 -1.14
C TYR A 114 13.53 5.90 -1.98
N PRO A 115 13.75 6.75 -3.01
CA PRO A 115 12.66 7.20 -3.87
C PRO A 115 12.06 6.01 -4.61
N ALA A 116 10.83 6.18 -5.08
CA ALA A 116 10.04 5.13 -5.72
C ALA A 116 9.93 3.84 -4.88
N SER A 117 9.79 3.98 -3.55
CA SER A 117 9.43 2.85 -2.67
C SER A 117 7.92 2.60 -2.70
N LEU A 118 7.50 1.34 -2.56
CA LEU A 118 6.12 1.04 -2.19
C LEU A 118 5.95 1.25 -0.69
N VAL A 119 4.87 1.92 -0.31
CA VAL A 119 4.51 2.14 1.08
C VAL A 119 3.30 1.31 1.41
N MET A 120 3.46 0.34 2.31
CA MET A 120 2.38 -0.51 2.80
C MET A 120 1.81 0.09 4.08
N LEU A 121 0.51 0.41 4.09
CA LEU A 121 -0.24 0.83 5.27
C LEU A 121 -1.07 -0.34 5.79
N ASP A 122 -0.64 -0.96 6.89
CA ASP A 122 -1.29 -2.14 7.47
C ASP A 122 -2.09 -1.77 8.72
N ASN A 123 -3.43 -1.67 8.67
CA ASN A 123 -4.40 -1.71 7.58
C ASN A 123 -5.22 -0.41 7.70
N ILE A 124 -5.67 0.21 6.60
CA ILE A 124 -6.41 1.50 6.66
C ILE A 124 -7.64 1.46 7.59
N GLY A 125 -8.29 0.30 7.71
CA GLY A 125 -9.40 0.11 8.65
C GLY A 125 -9.01 0.29 10.11
N MET A 126 -7.76 0.03 10.48
CA MET A 126 -7.25 0.32 11.83
C MET A 126 -7.28 1.81 12.14
N MET A 127 -7.04 2.68 11.16
CA MET A 127 -7.13 4.12 11.40
C MET A 127 -8.54 4.50 11.85
N ALA A 128 -9.57 4.02 11.14
CA ALA A 128 -10.97 4.31 11.47
C ALA A 128 -11.50 3.61 12.73
N LEU A 129 -10.85 2.53 13.17
CA LEU A 129 -11.14 1.91 14.48
C LEU A 129 -10.54 2.70 15.65
N LEU A 130 -9.45 3.44 15.40
CA LEU A 130 -8.67 4.10 16.43
C LEU A 130 -8.90 5.62 16.50
N ASP A 131 -9.37 6.25 15.43
CA ASP A 131 -9.74 7.67 15.39
C ASP A 131 -11.03 7.94 14.62
N ARG A 132 -11.44 9.21 14.65
CA ARG A 132 -12.50 9.75 13.81
C ARG A 132 -11.97 10.09 12.42
N LEU A 133 -12.83 9.95 11.41
CA LEU A 133 -12.48 10.18 10.00
C LEU A 133 -11.97 11.61 9.73
N ASP A 134 -12.52 12.62 10.39
CA ASP A 134 -12.08 14.02 10.24
C ASP A 134 -10.60 14.21 10.61
N VAL A 135 -10.09 13.40 11.53
CA VAL A 135 -8.69 13.41 11.97
C VAL A 135 -7.80 12.63 11.00
N ILE A 136 -8.32 11.58 10.35
CA ILE A 136 -7.58 10.66 9.46
C ILE A 136 -7.41 11.22 8.04
N VAL A 137 -8.44 11.88 7.51
CA VAL A 137 -8.52 12.29 6.10
C VAL A 137 -7.32 13.14 5.68
N ARG A 138 -6.98 14.15 6.49
CA ARG A 138 -5.93 15.12 6.13
C ARG A 138 -4.53 14.49 6.19
N PRO A 139 -4.14 13.77 7.26
CA PRO A 139 -2.89 12.99 7.30
C PRO A 139 -2.77 11.99 6.15
N LEU A 140 -3.82 11.21 5.85
CA LEU A 140 -3.75 10.19 4.80
C LEU A 140 -3.54 10.81 3.41
N LYS A 141 -4.29 11.88 3.08
CA LYS A 141 -4.11 12.62 1.83
C LYS A 141 -2.71 13.21 1.71
N TYR A 142 -2.17 13.74 2.80
CA TYR A 142 -0.82 14.30 2.80
C TYR A 142 0.25 13.21 2.60
N LEU A 143 0.12 12.09 3.31
CA LEU A 143 0.99 10.92 3.16
C LEU A 143 1.00 10.42 1.71
N ASP A 144 -0.18 10.16 1.14
CA ASP A 144 -0.34 9.73 -0.25
C ASP A 144 0.31 10.71 -1.24
N THR A 145 0.08 12.01 -1.05
CA THR A 145 0.70 13.07 -1.86
C THR A 145 2.23 12.99 -1.84
N ARG A 146 2.83 12.81 -0.66
CA ARG A 146 4.29 12.69 -0.51
C ARG A 146 4.85 11.42 -1.16
N ILE A 147 4.15 10.29 -0.99
CA ILE A 147 4.52 9.03 -1.63
C ILE A 147 4.55 9.18 -3.15
N ARG A 148 3.48 9.74 -3.73
CA ARG A 148 3.38 9.92 -5.19
C ARG A 148 4.39 10.92 -5.74
N THR A 149 4.70 11.97 -4.99
CA THR A 149 5.72 12.97 -5.39
C THR A 149 7.09 12.33 -5.56
N GLU A 150 7.43 11.36 -4.70
CA GLU A 150 8.68 10.61 -4.76
C GLU A 150 8.61 9.41 -5.73
N GLY A 151 7.57 9.33 -6.56
CA GLY A 151 7.35 8.24 -7.53
C GLY A 151 6.99 6.90 -6.90
N GLY A 152 6.67 6.86 -5.60
CA GLY A 152 6.25 5.67 -4.87
C GLY A 152 4.78 5.32 -5.09
N GLY A 153 4.31 4.25 -4.45
CA GLY A 153 2.91 3.83 -4.45
C GLY A 153 2.42 3.53 -3.04
N LEU A 154 1.21 3.95 -2.70
CA LEU A 154 0.58 3.60 -1.42
C LEU A 154 -0.27 2.35 -1.61
N VAL A 155 -0.01 1.32 -0.82
CA VAL A 155 -0.78 0.07 -0.80
C VAL A 155 -1.39 -0.10 0.58
N THR A 156 -2.66 -0.44 0.65
CA THR A 156 -3.32 -0.82 1.89
C THR A 156 -4.28 -1.98 1.64
N MET A 157 -4.75 -2.59 2.71
CA MET A 157 -5.83 -3.57 2.70
C MET A 157 -7.05 -3.02 3.41
N LEU A 158 -8.23 -3.59 3.15
CA LEU A 158 -9.44 -3.38 3.94
C LEU A 158 -10.31 -4.65 3.89
N VAL A 159 -10.75 -5.14 5.04
CA VAL A 159 -11.67 -6.29 5.08
C VAL A 159 -13.09 -5.79 4.78
N ASN A 160 -13.75 -6.41 3.80
CA ASN A 160 -15.11 -6.04 3.37
C ASN A 160 -16.07 -6.04 4.56
N LYS A 161 -16.85 -4.96 4.72
CA LYS A 161 -17.88 -4.81 5.77
C LYS A 161 -17.32 -4.86 7.20
N ALA A 162 -16.01 -4.66 7.37
CA ALA A 162 -15.41 -4.53 8.71
C ALA A 162 -15.72 -3.17 9.36
N LEU A 163 -16.17 -2.18 8.57
CA LEU A 163 -16.53 -0.85 9.04
C LEU A 163 -17.99 -0.54 8.69
N PRO A 164 -18.61 0.43 9.38
CA PRO A 164 -19.91 0.97 8.95
C PRO A 164 -19.83 1.47 7.49
N GLY A 165 -20.86 1.21 6.68
CA GLY A 165 -20.81 1.48 5.24
C GLY A 165 -20.49 2.93 4.85
N SER A 166 -20.91 3.90 5.68
CA SER A 166 -20.54 5.31 5.48
C SER A 166 -19.05 5.57 5.70
N VAL A 167 -18.46 4.96 6.73
CA VAL A 167 -17.04 5.06 7.08
C VAL A 167 -16.18 4.38 6.03
N GLU A 168 -16.58 3.18 5.60
CA GLU A 168 -15.93 2.44 4.51
C GLU A 168 -15.94 3.28 3.23
N SER A 169 -17.10 3.81 2.83
CA SER A 169 -17.22 4.64 1.61
C SER A 169 -16.36 5.89 1.65
N GLU A 170 -16.26 6.55 2.81
CA GLU A 170 -15.43 7.74 2.97
C GLU A 170 -13.94 7.42 2.87
N LEU A 171 -13.46 6.35 3.51
CA LEU A 171 -12.07 5.89 3.38
C LEU A 171 -11.72 5.50 1.94
N LEU A 172 -12.60 4.76 1.26
CA LEU A 172 -12.40 4.35 -0.12
C LEU A 172 -12.38 5.55 -1.08
N GLY A 173 -13.15 6.60 -0.78
CA GLY A 173 -13.12 7.86 -1.53
C GLY A 173 -11.79 8.62 -1.44
N LEU A 174 -10.86 8.19 -0.56
CA LEU A 174 -9.51 8.74 -0.44
C LEU A 174 -8.48 7.99 -1.28
N ILE A 175 -8.85 6.87 -1.90
CA ILE A 175 -7.94 5.94 -2.57
C ILE A 175 -8.20 5.97 -4.08
N ASP A 176 -7.13 6.02 -4.88
CA ASP A 176 -7.21 6.14 -6.34
C ASP A 176 -7.69 4.83 -7.01
N VAL A 177 -7.31 3.68 -6.46
CA VAL A 177 -7.53 2.35 -7.03
C VAL A 177 -8.16 1.41 -6.01
N ILE A 178 -9.29 0.81 -6.36
CA ILE A 178 -9.94 -0.21 -5.54
C ILE A 178 -9.73 -1.57 -6.20
N ILE A 179 -9.08 -2.49 -5.50
CA ILE A 179 -8.78 -3.84 -5.99
C ILE A 179 -9.58 -4.83 -5.15
N ARG A 180 -10.69 -5.34 -5.68
CA ARG A 180 -11.52 -6.34 -5.02
C ARG A 180 -10.96 -7.73 -5.29
N VAL A 181 -10.72 -8.47 -4.23
CA VAL A 181 -10.27 -9.86 -4.27
C VAL A 181 -11.47 -10.73 -3.94
N GLU A 182 -11.83 -11.57 -4.90
CA GLU A 182 -12.78 -12.65 -4.74
C GLU A 182 -12.04 -13.99 -4.63
N GLN A 183 -12.77 -15.10 -4.63
CA GLN A 183 -12.19 -16.40 -4.31
C GLN A 183 -11.16 -16.87 -5.35
N ASN A 184 -11.38 -16.55 -6.63
CA ASN A 184 -10.52 -16.95 -7.75
C ASN A 184 -10.26 -15.80 -8.75
N GLU A 185 -10.72 -14.58 -8.46
CA GLU A 185 -10.60 -13.43 -9.36
C GLU A 185 -10.22 -12.16 -8.57
N ILE A 186 -9.43 -11.30 -9.22
CA ILE A 186 -9.11 -9.96 -8.76
C ILE A 186 -9.81 -8.98 -9.71
N HIS A 187 -10.69 -8.14 -9.19
CA HIS A 187 -11.36 -7.07 -9.91
C HIS A 187 -10.75 -5.72 -9.54
N ALA A 188 -9.98 -5.13 -10.44
CA ALA A 188 -9.35 -3.82 -10.23
C ALA A 188 -10.20 -2.72 -10.89
N GLN A 189 -10.54 -1.69 -10.11
CA GLN A 189 -11.32 -0.54 -10.56
C GLN A 189 -10.51 0.76 -10.43
N VAL A 190 -10.45 1.52 -11.52
CA VAL A 190 -9.83 2.85 -11.60
C VAL A 190 -10.79 3.80 -12.31
N GLY A 191 -11.41 4.71 -11.55
CA GLY A 191 -12.47 5.58 -12.09
C GLY A 191 -13.62 4.74 -12.68
N SER A 192 -13.87 4.90 -13.99
CA SER A 192 -14.90 4.15 -14.72
C SER A 192 -14.38 2.88 -15.43
N LYS A 193 -13.09 2.58 -15.32
CA LYS A 193 -12.47 1.40 -15.94
C LYS A 193 -12.38 0.26 -14.92
N GLU A 194 -12.60 -0.96 -15.40
CA GLU A 194 -12.59 -2.17 -14.59
C GLU A 194 -11.85 -3.28 -15.33
N LEU A 195 -11.11 -4.10 -14.58
CA LEU A 195 -10.40 -5.27 -15.10
C LEU A 195 -10.59 -6.44 -14.13
N SER A 196 -10.92 -7.61 -14.69
CA SER A 196 -11.01 -8.87 -13.94
C SER A 196 -9.85 -9.79 -14.33
N ILE A 197 -9.12 -10.27 -13.33
CA ILE A 197 -7.94 -11.13 -13.50
C ILE A 197 -8.15 -12.40 -12.69
N PRO A 198 -8.38 -13.56 -13.32
CA PRO A 198 -8.34 -14.84 -12.63
C PRO A 198 -7.01 -15.06 -11.91
N PHE A 199 -7.03 -15.69 -10.75
CA PHE A 199 -5.80 -16.08 -10.07
C PHE A 199 -5.92 -17.48 -9.46
N CYS A 200 -4.77 -18.12 -9.24
CA CYS A 200 -4.66 -19.31 -8.42
C CYS A 200 -3.32 -19.34 -7.68
N PHE A 201 -3.23 -20.19 -6.66
CA PHE A 201 -1.96 -20.48 -5.98
C PHE A 201 -1.48 -21.89 -6.33
N THR A 202 -0.20 -22.02 -6.67
CA THR A 202 0.46 -23.32 -6.82
C THR A 202 1.59 -23.41 -5.80
N GLY A 203 1.31 -24.06 -4.67
CA GLY A 203 2.21 -23.99 -3.51
C GLY A 203 2.26 -22.55 -3.00
N SER A 204 3.46 -21.97 -2.96
CA SER A 204 3.66 -20.56 -2.61
C SER A 204 3.29 -19.62 -3.76
N GLU A 205 3.56 -19.97 -5.02
CA GLU A 205 3.45 -19.07 -6.19
C GLU A 205 2.02 -18.56 -6.45
N LEU A 206 1.89 -17.25 -6.67
CA LEU A 206 0.66 -16.60 -7.16
C LEU A 206 0.70 -16.58 -8.69
N ILE A 207 -0.26 -17.24 -9.33
CA ILE A 207 -0.41 -17.27 -10.78
C ILE A 207 -1.60 -16.41 -11.16
N LEU A 208 -1.37 -15.37 -11.95
CA LEU A 208 -2.42 -14.54 -12.54
C LEU A 208 -2.72 -15.05 -13.96
N GLY A 209 -3.99 -15.28 -14.28
CA GLY A 209 -4.44 -15.75 -15.58
C GLY A 209 -4.81 -14.58 -16.49
N SER A 210 -4.11 -14.39 -17.60
CA SER A 210 -4.62 -13.60 -18.72
C SER A 210 -3.81 -13.80 -20.01
N VAL A 211 -4.50 -13.77 -21.15
CA VAL A 211 -3.90 -13.82 -22.50
C VAL A 211 -3.57 -12.40 -23.01
N ASN A 212 -4.05 -11.33 -22.35
CA ASN A 212 -3.90 -9.91 -22.76
C ASN A 212 -3.75 -8.87 -21.60
N ALA A 213 -3.44 -9.30 -20.38
CA ALA A 213 -3.41 -8.42 -19.18
C ALA A 213 -2.54 -7.17 -19.34
N ASP A 214 -1.42 -7.27 -20.07
CA ASP A 214 -0.49 -6.16 -20.33
C ASP A 214 -1.19 -4.91 -20.88
N LYS A 215 -2.04 -5.08 -21.88
CA LYS A 215 -2.71 -3.96 -22.53
C LYS A 215 -3.78 -3.38 -21.61
N ASP A 216 -4.56 -4.24 -20.97
CA ASP A 216 -5.70 -3.82 -20.15
C ASP A 216 -5.23 -3.17 -18.84
N LEU A 217 -4.13 -3.65 -18.24
CA LEU A 217 -3.48 -3.03 -17.09
C LEU A 217 -2.87 -1.67 -17.48
N GLN A 218 -2.11 -1.59 -18.57
CA GLN A 218 -1.56 -0.29 -19.01
C GLN A 218 -2.67 0.74 -19.32
N GLU A 219 -3.77 0.30 -19.94
CA GLU A 219 -4.93 1.16 -20.19
C GLU A 219 -5.66 1.55 -18.90
N LEU A 220 -5.77 0.66 -17.91
CA LEU A 220 -6.41 0.92 -16.62
C LEU A 220 -5.61 1.92 -15.78
N PHE A 221 -4.28 1.80 -15.79
CA PHE A 221 -3.38 2.53 -14.88
C PHE A 221 -2.68 3.74 -15.50
N SER A 222 -2.90 4.04 -16.78
CA SER A 222 -2.43 5.28 -17.39
C SER A 222 -3.18 6.50 -16.83
N LEU A 223 -2.44 7.47 -16.30
CA LEU A 223 -2.99 8.78 -15.94
C LEU A 223 -3.22 9.59 -17.20
N THR A 224 -4.37 10.25 -17.30
CA THR A 224 -4.60 11.28 -18.30
C THR A 224 -3.71 12.50 -18.02
N SER A 225 -3.42 13.29 -19.04
CA SER A 225 -2.62 14.52 -18.87
C SER A 225 -3.27 15.55 -17.94
N GLU A 226 -4.60 15.50 -17.78
CA GLU A 226 -5.34 16.35 -16.84
C GLU A 226 -5.19 15.88 -15.39
N GLU A 227 -5.30 14.58 -15.13
CA GLU A 227 -5.11 14.00 -13.80
C GLU A 227 -3.70 14.28 -13.27
N LYS A 228 -2.69 14.18 -14.15
CA LYS A 228 -1.30 14.52 -13.80
C LYS A 228 -1.15 15.98 -13.35
N LYS A 229 -1.71 16.93 -14.10
CA LYS A 229 -1.65 18.37 -13.76
C LYS A 229 -2.41 18.71 -12.48
N LYS A 230 -3.51 18.00 -12.19
CA LYS A 230 -4.28 18.17 -10.96
C LYS A 230 -3.46 17.71 -9.74
N LEU A 231 -2.79 16.57 -9.84
CA LEU A 231 -1.88 16.09 -8.80
C LEU A 231 -0.79 17.10 -8.48
N GLU A 232 -0.10 17.62 -9.50
CA GLU A 232 1.01 18.57 -9.35
C GLU A 232 0.58 19.83 -8.59
N ARG A 233 -0.61 20.39 -8.88
CA ARG A 233 -1.17 21.55 -8.13
C ARG A 233 -1.51 21.25 -6.68
N GLU A 234 -2.12 20.09 -6.41
CA GLU A 234 -2.49 19.73 -5.03
C GLU A 234 -1.28 19.54 -4.11
N VAL A 235 -0.13 19.14 -4.68
CA VAL A 235 1.15 19.02 -3.97
C VAL A 235 1.67 20.41 -3.57
N GLU A 236 1.72 21.35 -4.52
CA GLU A 236 2.22 22.72 -4.30
C GLU A 236 1.42 23.48 -3.23
N GLU A 237 0.10 23.37 -3.25
CA GLU A 237 -0.76 24.09 -2.31
C GLU A 237 -0.62 23.61 -0.85
N LYS A 238 -0.27 22.32 -0.64
CA LYS A 238 -0.25 21.70 0.69
C LYS A 238 1.11 21.70 1.37
N ALA A 239 2.20 22.00 0.64
CA ALA A 239 3.56 22.07 1.20
C ALA A 239 3.70 23.13 2.32
N HIS A 240 2.95 24.22 2.24
CA HIS A 240 3.01 25.32 3.23
C HIS A 240 2.33 25.02 4.57
N LEU A 241 1.47 23.99 4.64
CA LEU A 241 0.64 23.71 5.81
C LEU A 241 1.28 22.76 6.82
N TYR A 242 2.37 22.08 6.45
CA TYR A 242 3.03 21.05 7.26
C TYR A 242 4.53 21.26 7.42
N GLY A 243 5.03 22.44 7.04
CA GLY A 243 6.37 22.93 7.41
C GLY A 243 7.50 21.94 7.11
N GLU A 244 7.83 21.76 5.83
CA GLU A 244 9.21 21.39 5.53
C GLU A 244 10.09 22.63 5.73
N PRO A 245 11.18 22.56 6.51
CA PRO A 245 12.18 23.61 6.47
C PRO A 245 12.71 23.69 5.04
N VAL A 246 12.68 24.90 4.49
CA VAL A 246 13.26 25.23 3.20
C VAL A 246 14.77 25.27 3.44
N ASP A 247 15.48 24.24 2.99
CA ASP A 247 16.93 24.29 2.74
C ASP A 247 17.20 23.86 1.29
#